data_AF-A0A537SLV3-F1
#
_entry.id   AF-A0A537SLV3-F1
#
_cell.length_a   1.000
_cell.length_b   1.000
_cell.length_c   1.000
_cell.angle_alpha   90.00
_cell.angle_beta   90.00
_cell.angle_gamma   90.00
#
_symmetry.space_group_name_H-M   'P 1'
#
loop_
_entity.id
_entity.type
_entity.pdbx_description
1 polymer ?
#
loop_
_entity_poly.entity_id
_entity_poly.type
_entity_poly.pdbx_seq_one_letter_code
_entity_poly.pdbx_strand_id
1 'polypeptide(L)'
;MERRRGREDVVRAGQVASVVPSHSSRDAGGHPAVGDLRRSRLLNDPSALKAALASAAHQYGFDTVGITRPDSIPQALERLRQFLAEGAHGDMDWMETTAARRGNPRALWPEVGSVIMLGLNYGEEPGSDPLAILRRRDRGAISVYARADDYHDIIKPRLKALARWLTAQAGGDAKVFVDTAAVMEKPLAAAAGIGWQGKHTNLVSRQFGSWLFLGAIFTTLELPPDAPEVDHCGSCHACLDICPTAAFPAPYQLDARRCISYLTIEHKGPIPCELRAPIGNRIFGCDDCLAVCPWNKFAQAGRENKLAARPELTAPRLADLARLDDAAFRQMFSKSPLKRTGRNRFVRNVLIAIGNSGDAALATEAIRLLDDSSALVRGAAVWALSRLLPAERFAALAMDRRARESEPLVAEEWAVALDAAAA
;
A
#
# COMPACT_ATOMS: atom_id res chain seq x y z
N MET A 1 25.30 -9.18 -2.85
CA MET A 1 25.81 -7.93 -2.23
C MET A 1 24.60 -7.04 -1.91
N GLU A 2 23.97 -7.32 -0.78
CA GLU A 2 22.75 -6.66 -0.30
C GLU A 2 23.02 -5.20 0.03
N ARG A 3 22.36 -4.28 -0.67
CA ARG A 3 22.08 -2.98 -0.08
C ARG A 3 21.00 -3.19 0.98
N ARG A 4 21.42 -3.54 2.21
CA ARG A 4 20.73 -3.12 3.42
C ARG A 4 20.45 -1.63 3.25
N ARG A 5 19.20 -1.24 2.97
CA ARG A 5 18.80 0.15 3.20
C ARG A 5 19.01 0.37 4.68
N GLY A 6 20.00 1.19 5.02
CA GLY A 6 20.19 1.68 6.37
C GLY A 6 18.87 2.24 6.85
N ARG A 7 18.42 1.79 8.03
CA ARG A 7 18.27 2.59 9.26
C ARG A 7 17.88 4.09 9.17
N GLU A 8 17.47 4.61 8.02
CA GLU A 8 17.15 6.01 7.69
C GLU A 8 15.67 6.22 7.34
N ASP A 9 14.93 5.17 6.94
CA ASP A 9 13.47 5.23 6.75
C ASP A 9 12.67 4.87 8.03
N VAL A 10 13.35 4.36 9.07
CA VAL A 10 12.77 4.26 10.41
C VAL A 10 12.94 5.60 11.08
N VAL A 11 11.87 6.40 11.12
CA VAL A 11 11.80 7.60 11.95
C VAL A 11 12.23 7.22 13.37
N ARG A 12 13.41 7.63 13.82
CA ARG A 12 13.83 7.47 15.23
C ARG A 12 13.19 8.57 16.06
N ALA A 13 12.97 8.30 17.36
CA ALA A 13 12.54 9.34 18.29
C ALA A 13 13.47 10.56 18.16
N GLY A 14 12.91 11.74 17.90
CA GLY A 14 13.66 13.00 17.70
C GLY A 14 14.15 13.30 16.28
N GLN A 15 13.91 12.44 15.27
CA GLN A 15 14.36 12.68 13.88
C GLN A 15 13.25 13.03 12.87
N VAL A 16 12.02 13.32 13.31
CA VAL A 16 11.07 14.03 12.42
C VAL A 16 11.48 15.49 12.40
N ALA A 17 12.48 15.82 11.58
CA ALA A 17 12.89 17.18 11.36
C ALA A 17 11.67 18.03 10.95
N SER A 18 11.48 19.17 11.62
CA SER A 18 10.61 20.19 11.07
C SER A 18 11.10 20.50 9.66
N VAL A 19 10.21 20.44 8.67
CA VAL A 19 10.58 20.73 7.28
C VAL A 19 10.70 22.26 7.07
N VAL A 20 10.50 23.05 8.14
CA VAL A 20 10.66 24.51 8.15
C VAL A 20 11.42 24.90 9.44
N PRO A 21 12.59 25.58 9.37
CA PRO A 21 13.36 25.92 10.57
C PRO A 21 12.59 26.88 11.46
N SER A 22 12.69 26.70 12.78
CA SER A 22 12.38 27.78 13.73
C SER A 22 13.36 28.93 13.51
N HIS A 23 12.86 30.16 13.54
CA HIS A 23 13.71 31.35 13.47
C HIS A 23 14.77 31.29 14.58
N SER A 24 16.05 31.33 14.19
CA SER A 24 17.18 31.44 15.11
C SER A 24 17.10 32.74 15.89
N SER A 25 17.07 32.65 17.22
CA SER A 25 17.31 33.76 18.13
C SER A 25 18.72 34.34 17.90
N ARG A 26 18.79 35.62 17.54
CA ARG A 26 20.00 36.44 17.64
C ARG A 26 19.67 37.68 18.44
N ASP A 27 20.36 37.82 19.57
CA ASP A 27 20.35 39.03 20.38
C ASP A 27 21.21 40.15 19.77
N ALA A 28 20.74 41.36 20.05
CA ALA A 28 21.43 42.66 20.13
C ALA A 28 22.09 43.28 18.88
N GLY A 29 21.46 44.36 18.39
CA GLY A 29 22.10 45.36 17.52
C GLY A 29 21.08 46.10 16.64
N GLY A 30 20.64 47.28 17.07
CA GLY A 30 19.47 47.97 16.54
C GLY A 30 19.59 48.52 15.11
N HIS A 31 18.46 48.47 14.39
CA HIS A 31 17.96 49.47 13.42
C HIS A 31 16.46 49.18 13.18
N PRO A 32 15.61 50.20 12.94
CA PRO A 32 14.16 50.03 12.96
C PRO A 32 13.62 49.37 11.67
N ALA A 33 12.72 48.42 11.88
CA ALA A 33 11.54 48.14 11.06
C ALA A 33 11.69 47.98 9.53
N VAL A 34 12.21 46.83 9.07
CA VAL A 34 11.84 46.26 7.76
C VAL A 34 11.80 44.73 7.88
N GLY A 35 10.77 44.17 8.53
CA GLY A 35 10.74 42.74 8.81
C GLY A 35 9.37 42.10 9.01
N ASP A 36 8.26 42.78 8.70
CA ASP A 36 6.92 42.25 8.98
C ASP A 36 5.90 42.41 7.83
N LEU A 37 6.38 42.71 6.61
CA LEU A 37 5.51 42.96 5.44
C LEU A 37 5.14 41.70 4.64
N ARG A 38 5.49 40.49 5.11
CA ARG A 38 5.16 39.21 4.45
C ARG A 38 4.31 38.25 5.28
N ARG A 39 3.90 38.63 6.50
CA ARG A 39 2.83 37.89 7.18
C ARG A 39 1.52 38.44 6.66
N SER A 40 0.88 37.68 5.78
CA SER A 40 -0.53 37.89 5.47
C SER A 40 -1.33 37.58 6.75
N ARG A 41 -1.41 38.55 7.69
CA ARG A 41 -2.27 38.49 8.88
C ARG A 41 -3.78 38.51 8.53
N LEU A 42 -4.11 38.22 7.27
CA LEU A 42 -5.44 38.37 6.67
C LEU A 42 -6.40 37.25 7.08
N LEU A 43 -5.91 36.16 7.69
CA LEU A 43 -6.75 35.02 8.11
C LEU A 43 -6.56 34.71 9.60
N ASN A 44 -6.84 35.68 10.46
CA ASN A 44 -6.93 35.46 11.92
C ASN A 44 -8.21 34.71 12.31
N ASP A 45 -9.20 34.61 11.41
CA ASP A 45 -10.38 33.78 11.61
C ASP A 45 -10.06 32.32 11.23
N PRO A 46 -10.14 31.36 12.18
CA PRO A 46 -9.90 29.95 11.92
C PRO A 46 -10.82 29.37 10.84
N SER A 47 -12.04 29.88 10.68
CA SER A 47 -12.98 29.43 9.65
C SER A 47 -12.55 29.89 8.26
N ALA A 48 -12.17 31.16 8.11
CA ALA A 48 -11.61 31.69 6.88
C ALA A 48 -10.29 30.98 6.49
N LEU A 49 -9.42 30.68 7.46
CA LEU A 49 -8.18 29.92 7.22
C LEU A 49 -8.49 28.50 6.73
N LYS A 50 -9.47 27.82 7.34
CA LYS A 50 -9.91 26.50 6.91
C LYS A 50 -10.44 26.49 5.48
N ALA A 51 -11.26 27.48 5.10
CA ALA A 51 -11.74 27.62 3.73
C ALA A 51 -10.60 27.89 2.73
N ALA A 52 -9.64 28.74 3.09
CA ALA A 52 -8.46 29.02 2.28
C ALA A 52 -7.57 27.77 2.13
N LEU A 53 -7.38 26.99 3.20
CA LEU A 53 -6.65 25.72 3.19
C LEU A 53 -7.30 24.73 2.23
N ALA A 54 -8.62 24.64 2.22
CA ALA A 54 -9.32 23.78 1.28
C ALA A 54 -9.09 24.20 -0.17
N SER A 55 -9.19 25.49 -0.49
CA SER A 55 -8.86 26.00 -1.82
C SER A 55 -7.41 25.71 -2.21
N ALA A 56 -6.46 25.93 -1.29
CA ALA A 56 -5.04 25.66 -1.52
C ALA A 56 -4.77 24.16 -1.74
N ALA A 57 -5.42 23.27 -0.97
CA ALA A 57 -5.29 21.82 -1.16
C ALA A 57 -5.71 21.38 -2.57
N HIS A 58 -6.82 21.93 -3.08
CA HIS A 58 -7.26 21.68 -4.46
C HIS A 58 -6.26 22.22 -5.48
N GLN A 59 -5.70 23.42 -5.27
CA GLN A 59 -4.68 24.00 -6.16
C GLN A 59 -3.38 23.18 -6.18
N TYR A 60 -3.00 22.58 -5.06
CA TYR A 60 -1.87 21.64 -5.00
C TYR A 60 -2.22 20.23 -5.49
N GLY A 61 -3.45 20.02 -5.97
CA GLY A 61 -3.89 18.81 -6.65
C GLY A 61 -4.35 17.70 -5.70
N PHE A 62 -4.91 18.02 -4.54
CA PHE A 62 -5.68 17.07 -3.72
C PHE A 62 -7.18 17.19 -4.05
N ASP A 63 -7.87 16.07 -4.10
CA ASP A 63 -9.30 16.01 -4.45
C ASP A 63 -10.22 16.17 -3.23
N THR A 64 -9.67 15.95 -2.03
CA THR A 64 -10.40 16.12 -0.76
C THR A 64 -9.44 16.49 0.36
N VAL A 65 -9.97 17.22 1.33
CA VAL A 65 -9.29 17.62 2.56
C VAL A 65 -10.29 17.53 3.71
N GLY A 66 -9.81 17.09 4.86
CA GLY A 66 -10.56 17.14 6.12
C GLY A 66 -9.62 17.43 7.28
N ILE A 67 -10.16 17.99 8.36
CA ILE A 67 -9.41 18.33 9.55
C ILE A 67 -9.97 17.55 10.73
N THR A 68 -9.11 16.92 11.52
CA THR A 68 -9.50 16.25 12.76
C THR A 68 -8.58 16.64 13.90
N ARG A 69 -9.02 16.40 15.14
CA ARG A 69 -8.16 16.54 16.31
C ARG A 69 -7.20 15.34 16.42
N PRO A 70 -6.04 15.52 17.06
CA PRO A 70 -5.07 14.44 17.30
C PRO A 70 -5.63 13.24 18.07
N ASP A 71 -6.62 13.45 18.93
CA ASP A 71 -7.21 12.45 19.82
C ASP A 71 -8.48 11.78 19.25
N SER A 72 -8.85 12.07 18.00
CA SER A 72 -10.13 11.62 17.41
C SER A 72 -10.18 10.14 17.02
N ILE A 73 -9.16 9.35 17.35
CA ILE A 73 -9.10 7.90 17.07
C ILE A 73 -8.83 7.08 18.36
N PRO A 74 -9.61 7.26 19.44
CA PRO A 74 -9.26 6.74 20.76
C PRO A 74 -9.18 5.20 20.82
N GLN A 75 -9.84 4.48 19.92
CA GLN A 75 -9.79 3.01 19.86
C GLN A 75 -8.63 2.45 19.01
N ALA A 76 -7.85 3.29 18.32
CA ALA A 76 -6.86 2.82 17.35
C ALA A 76 -5.74 1.99 17.99
N LEU A 77 -5.23 2.42 19.15
CA LEU A 77 -4.17 1.69 19.85
C LEU A 77 -4.65 0.31 20.32
N GLU A 78 -5.85 0.23 20.88
CA GLU A 78 -6.38 -1.03 21.41
C GLU A 78 -6.67 -2.04 20.29
N ARG A 79 -7.28 -1.57 19.19
CA ARG A 79 -7.48 -2.40 17.99
C ARG A 79 -6.16 -2.88 17.38
N LEU A 80 -5.14 -2.03 17.37
CA LEU A 80 -3.80 -2.43 16.91
C LEU A 80 -3.20 -3.49 17.83
N ARG A 81 -3.33 -3.36 19.15
CA ARG A 81 -2.85 -4.38 20.11
C ARG A 81 -3.53 -5.72 19.89
N GLN A 82 -4.84 -5.72 19.65
CA GLN A 82 -5.57 -6.95 19.30
C GLN A 82 -5.01 -7.59 18.02
N PHE A 83 -4.87 -6.82 16.95
CA PHE A 83 -4.30 -7.29 15.67
C PHE A 83 -2.86 -7.82 15.82
N LEU A 84 -2.07 -7.22 16.70
CA LEU A 84 -0.72 -7.71 17.03
C LEU A 84 -0.75 -9.00 17.85
N ALA A 85 -1.60 -9.09 18.88
CA ALA A 85 -1.75 -10.25 19.74
C ALA A 85 -2.23 -11.49 19.00
N GLU A 86 -3.07 -11.31 17.97
CA GLU A 86 -3.53 -12.39 17.08
C GLU A 86 -2.47 -12.83 16.05
N GLY A 87 -1.31 -12.15 16.00
CA GLY A 87 -0.27 -12.39 14.99
C GLY A 87 -0.71 -12.04 13.56
N ALA A 88 -1.81 -11.30 13.41
CA ALA A 88 -2.44 -11.00 12.12
C ALA A 88 -1.60 -10.07 11.22
N HIS A 89 -0.51 -9.50 11.74
CA HIS A 89 0.45 -8.66 11.01
C HIS A 89 1.49 -9.44 10.18
N GLY A 90 1.62 -10.76 10.38
CA GLY A 90 2.61 -11.57 9.67
C GLY A 90 4.04 -11.05 9.89
N ASP A 91 4.84 -10.99 8.82
CA ASP A 91 6.27 -10.62 8.84
C ASP A 91 6.52 -9.10 9.01
N MET A 92 5.48 -8.31 9.30
CA MET A 92 5.56 -6.85 9.42
C MET A 92 5.97 -6.43 10.84
N ASP A 93 7.16 -6.85 11.29
CA ASP A 93 7.72 -6.56 12.64
C ASP A 93 7.72 -5.05 12.98
N TRP A 94 7.76 -4.20 11.97
CA TRP A 94 7.67 -2.75 12.14
C TRP A 94 6.34 -2.31 12.74
N MET A 95 5.24 -3.08 12.61
CA MET A 95 3.95 -2.77 13.22
C MET A 95 4.03 -2.84 14.74
N GLU A 96 4.68 -3.88 15.28
CA GLU A 96 4.86 -4.04 16.72
C GLU A 96 5.79 -2.95 17.27
N THR A 97 6.97 -2.78 16.67
CA THR A 97 7.98 -1.80 17.12
C THR A 97 7.54 -0.33 16.95
N THR A 98 6.48 -0.06 16.20
CA THR A 98 5.92 1.29 16.03
C THR A 98 4.55 1.48 16.68
N ALA A 99 4.01 0.47 17.38
CA ALA A 99 2.62 0.46 17.85
C ALA A 99 2.24 1.68 18.70
N ALA A 100 3.08 2.06 19.67
CA ALA A 100 2.85 3.23 20.52
C ALA A 100 2.73 4.54 19.72
N ARG A 101 3.49 4.67 18.63
CA ARG A 101 3.46 5.86 17.76
C ARG A 101 2.22 5.89 16.87
N ARG A 102 1.74 4.71 16.44
CA ARG A 102 0.51 4.56 15.63
C ARG A 102 -0.76 4.84 16.41
N GLY A 103 -0.75 4.57 17.71
CA GLY A 103 -1.92 4.70 18.56
C GLY A 103 -2.42 6.14 18.75
N ASN A 104 -1.55 7.14 18.65
CA ASN A 104 -1.92 8.54 18.85
C ASN A 104 -0.95 9.48 18.12
N PRO A 105 -1.42 10.40 17.26
CA PRO A 105 -0.63 11.47 16.67
C PRO A 105 0.30 12.23 17.64
N ARG A 106 -0.12 12.45 18.91
CA ARG A 106 0.71 13.09 19.94
C ARG A 106 1.93 12.26 20.35
N ALA A 107 1.91 10.94 20.17
CA ALA A 107 3.07 10.09 20.40
C ALA A 107 4.16 10.25 19.31
N LEU A 108 3.78 10.74 18.12
CA LEU A 108 4.72 11.12 17.07
C LEU A 108 5.20 12.56 17.23
N TRP A 109 4.31 13.46 17.64
CA TRP A 109 4.63 14.88 17.83
C TRP A 109 3.74 15.49 18.92
N PRO A 110 4.25 15.67 20.16
CA PRO A 110 3.45 16.14 21.29
C PRO A 110 2.70 17.45 21.06
N GLU A 111 3.31 18.37 20.31
CA GLU A 111 2.84 19.72 20.01
C GLU A 111 1.75 19.77 18.93
N VAL A 112 1.37 18.64 18.33
CA VAL A 112 0.32 18.61 17.31
C VAL A 112 -1.00 19.16 17.88
N GLY A 113 -1.53 20.20 17.24
CA GLY A 113 -2.81 20.83 17.54
C GLY A 113 -3.93 20.33 16.62
N SER A 114 -3.61 20.03 15.37
CA SER A 114 -4.56 19.52 14.37
C SER A 114 -3.91 18.56 13.37
N VAL A 115 -4.72 17.66 12.83
CA VAL A 115 -4.36 16.72 11.77
C VAL A 115 -5.19 17.04 10.54
N ILE A 116 -4.53 17.44 9.46
CA ILE A 116 -5.15 17.68 8.16
C ILE A 116 -4.94 16.41 7.33
N MET A 117 -6.02 15.76 6.94
CA MET A 117 -6.04 14.60 6.08
C MET A 117 -6.35 15.03 4.65
N LEU A 118 -5.62 14.49 3.69
CA LEU A 118 -5.75 14.78 2.27
C LEU A 118 -6.00 13.50 1.49
N GLY A 119 -6.84 13.57 0.47
CA GLY A 119 -7.07 12.49 -0.49
C GLY A 119 -6.64 12.89 -1.90
N LEU A 120 -5.97 11.98 -2.61
CA LEU A 120 -5.69 12.08 -4.04
C LEU A 120 -6.35 10.89 -4.75
N ASN A 121 -7.25 11.18 -5.67
CA ASN A 121 -8.00 10.18 -6.42
C ASN A 121 -7.10 9.49 -7.47
N TYR A 122 -7.14 8.17 -7.48
CA TYR A 122 -6.46 7.32 -8.46
C TYR A 122 -7.42 6.37 -9.20
N GLY A 123 -8.73 6.60 -9.07
CA GLY A 123 -9.76 5.80 -9.72
C GLY A 123 -9.57 5.73 -11.24
N GLU A 124 -9.84 4.55 -11.80
CA GLU A 124 -9.88 4.36 -13.25
C GLU A 124 -11.12 5.05 -13.86
N GLU A 125 -11.18 5.09 -15.19
CA GLU A 125 -12.32 5.64 -15.92
C GLU A 125 -13.65 4.96 -15.50
N PRO A 126 -14.74 5.72 -15.33
CA PRO A 126 -16.05 5.16 -15.03
C PRO A 126 -16.45 4.04 -16.00
N GLY A 127 -16.85 2.90 -15.45
CA GLY A 127 -17.18 1.71 -16.23
C GLY A 127 -16.02 0.76 -16.51
N SER A 128 -14.79 1.07 -16.06
CA SER A 128 -13.73 0.04 -16.01
C SER A 128 -14.14 -1.08 -15.04
N ASP A 129 -13.75 -2.31 -15.38
CA ASP A 129 -13.82 -3.47 -14.48
C ASP A 129 -12.39 -3.82 -14.06
N PRO A 130 -11.93 -3.40 -12.85
CA PRO A 130 -10.59 -3.73 -12.36
C PRO A 130 -10.33 -5.24 -12.27
N LEU A 131 -11.39 -6.06 -12.20
CA LEU A 131 -11.32 -7.51 -12.12
C LEU A 131 -11.29 -8.19 -13.50
N ALA A 132 -11.44 -7.44 -14.60
CA ALA A 132 -11.43 -8.00 -15.95
C ALA A 132 -10.14 -8.75 -16.28
N ILE A 133 -9.01 -8.29 -15.73
CA ILE A 133 -7.69 -8.90 -15.90
C ILE A 133 -7.63 -10.34 -15.35
N LEU A 134 -8.48 -10.69 -14.38
CA LEU A 134 -8.49 -12.03 -13.78
C LEU A 134 -8.96 -13.11 -14.76
N ARG A 135 -9.68 -12.72 -15.83
CA ARG A 135 -10.09 -13.63 -16.92
C ARG A 135 -8.93 -13.98 -17.85
N ARG A 136 -7.84 -13.19 -17.86
CA ARG A 136 -6.68 -13.37 -18.74
C ARG A 136 -5.58 -14.15 -18.01
N ARG A 137 -5.74 -15.48 -17.98
CA ARG A 137 -4.88 -16.39 -17.22
C ARG A 137 -3.43 -16.44 -17.70
N ASP A 138 -3.12 -15.98 -18.91
CA ASP A 138 -1.76 -15.83 -19.45
C ASP A 138 -1.07 -14.51 -19.04
N ARG A 139 -1.81 -13.60 -18.37
CA ARG A 139 -1.34 -12.28 -17.95
C ARG A 139 -1.33 -12.12 -16.44
N GLY A 140 -0.41 -11.30 -15.95
CA GLY A 140 -0.33 -10.92 -14.54
C GLY A 140 -1.27 -9.77 -14.22
N ALA A 141 -2.03 -9.90 -13.14
CA ALA A 141 -2.83 -8.83 -12.56
C ALA A 141 -2.01 -8.04 -11.54
N ILE A 142 -1.86 -6.74 -11.79
CA ILE A 142 -1.25 -5.76 -10.88
C ILE A 142 -2.38 -4.87 -10.36
N SER A 143 -2.41 -4.63 -9.06
CA SER A 143 -3.39 -3.77 -8.42
C SER A 143 -3.37 -2.35 -9.01
N VAL A 144 -4.55 -1.74 -9.17
CA VAL A 144 -4.77 -0.45 -9.85
C VAL A 144 -3.80 0.62 -9.32
N TYR A 145 -3.61 0.71 -8.01
CA TYR A 145 -2.75 1.74 -7.40
C TYR A 145 -1.26 1.65 -7.82
N ALA A 146 -0.84 0.48 -8.32
CA ALA A 146 0.55 0.16 -8.58
C ALA A 146 0.92 0.15 -10.08
N ARG A 147 -0.04 0.46 -10.96
CA ARG A 147 0.15 0.45 -12.43
C ARG A 147 0.89 1.70 -12.96
N ALA A 148 1.20 2.67 -12.11
CA ALA A 148 1.71 3.97 -12.50
C ALA A 148 3.00 4.36 -11.75
N ASP A 149 3.35 5.65 -11.73
CA ASP A 149 4.43 6.14 -10.87
C ASP A 149 4.07 6.00 -9.38
N ASP A 150 5.10 5.86 -8.55
CA ASP A 150 4.97 5.71 -7.12
C ASP A 150 4.31 6.96 -6.53
N TYR A 151 3.13 6.77 -5.94
CA TYR A 151 2.32 7.86 -5.37
C TYR A 151 3.09 8.64 -4.30
N HIS A 152 4.08 8.02 -3.63
CA HIS A 152 4.93 8.73 -2.66
C HIS A 152 5.67 9.90 -3.30
N ASP A 153 6.16 9.74 -4.54
CA ASP A 153 6.92 10.76 -5.26
C ASP A 153 6.02 11.90 -5.77
N ILE A 154 4.70 11.70 -5.77
CA ILE A 154 3.70 12.68 -6.19
C ILE A 154 3.12 13.41 -4.97
N ILE A 155 2.67 12.65 -3.98
CA ILE A 155 1.95 13.16 -2.81
C ILE A 155 2.89 13.89 -1.85
N LYS A 156 4.08 13.36 -1.58
CA LYS A 156 4.99 13.95 -0.57
C LYS A 156 5.43 15.36 -0.93
N PRO A 157 5.82 15.70 -2.19
CA PRO A 157 6.10 17.08 -2.57
C PRO A 157 4.89 18.02 -2.44
N ARG A 158 3.68 17.54 -2.78
CA ARG A 158 2.43 18.32 -2.65
C ARG A 158 2.09 18.63 -1.19
N LEU A 159 2.19 17.63 -0.32
CA LEU A 159 2.02 17.82 1.13
C LEU A 159 3.00 18.86 1.66
N LYS A 160 4.29 18.80 1.26
CA LYS A 160 5.29 19.80 1.65
C LYS A 160 4.96 21.20 1.14
N ALA A 161 4.42 21.32 -0.08
CA ALA A 161 4.03 22.61 -0.64
C ALA A 161 2.84 23.22 0.12
N LEU A 162 1.80 22.42 0.36
CA LEU A 162 0.63 22.84 1.14
C LEU A 162 1.00 23.18 2.58
N ALA A 163 1.87 22.40 3.23
CA ALA A 163 2.35 22.68 4.59
C ALA A 163 3.11 24.01 4.66
N ARG A 164 4.00 24.30 3.71
CA ARG A 164 4.70 25.58 3.63
C ARG A 164 3.76 26.75 3.37
N TRP A 165 2.76 26.54 2.52
CA TRP A 165 1.73 27.55 2.29
C TRP A 165 0.98 27.86 3.59
N LEU A 166 0.55 26.83 4.33
CA LEU A 166 -0.19 26.98 5.58
C LEU A 166 0.64 27.74 6.63
N THR A 167 1.90 27.34 6.83
CA THR A 167 2.76 28.01 7.82
C THR A 167 3.13 29.44 7.41
N ALA A 168 3.19 29.74 6.12
CA ALA A 168 3.36 31.12 5.64
C ALA A 168 2.13 32.00 5.89
N GLN A 169 0.91 31.45 5.85
CA GLN A 169 -0.33 32.19 6.12
C GLN A 169 -0.57 32.40 7.62
N ALA A 170 -0.39 31.36 8.43
CA ALA A 170 -0.86 31.34 9.82
C ALA A 170 0.25 31.17 10.88
N GLY A 171 1.51 31.00 10.46
CA GLY A 171 2.59 30.62 11.35
C GLY A 171 2.50 29.16 11.80
N GLY A 172 3.09 28.85 12.95
CA GLY A 172 3.18 27.49 13.47
C GLY A 172 4.14 26.60 12.67
N ASP A 173 4.14 25.32 13.03
CA ASP A 173 4.99 24.29 12.43
C ASP A 173 4.12 23.20 11.79
N ALA A 174 4.69 22.46 10.84
CA ALA A 174 4.00 21.35 10.19
C ALA A 174 4.94 20.17 9.86
N LYS A 175 4.38 18.95 9.96
CA LYS A 175 5.03 17.68 9.58
C LYS A 175 4.14 16.92 8.61
N VAL A 176 4.72 16.34 7.57
CA VAL A 176 3.97 15.67 6.50
C VAL A 176 4.22 14.16 6.49
N PHE A 177 3.19 13.38 6.20
CA PHE A 177 3.22 11.92 6.24
C PHE A 177 2.44 11.33 5.07
N VAL A 178 2.95 10.22 4.54
CA VAL A 178 2.30 9.40 3.51
C VAL A 178 2.80 7.97 3.66
N ASP A 179 1.91 7.04 4.06
CA ASP A 179 2.06 5.57 4.14
C ASP A 179 3.21 5.01 4.98
N THR A 180 4.45 5.43 4.72
CA THR A 180 5.65 4.88 5.35
C THR A 180 5.82 5.27 6.82
N ALA A 181 5.02 6.22 7.31
CA ALA A 181 5.11 6.70 8.68
C ALA A 181 4.25 5.84 9.62
N ALA A 182 4.53 5.95 10.93
CA ALA A 182 3.73 5.31 11.96
C ALA A 182 2.42 6.09 12.24
N VAL A 183 1.70 6.48 11.18
CA VAL A 183 0.41 7.17 11.23
C VAL A 183 -0.69 6.16 10.94
N MET A 184 -1.89 6.39 11.48
CA MET A 184 -3.10 5.63 11.18
C MET A 184 -3.98 6.44 10.21
N GLU A 185 -3.55 6.57 8.95
CA GLU A 185 -4.19 7.48 7.99
C GLU A 185 -5.67 7.16 7.78
N LYS A 186 -6.06 5.87 7.70
CA LYS A 186 -7.46 5.51 7.40
C LYS A 186 -8.41 5.90 8.55
N PRO A 187 -8.14 5.56 9.83
CA PRO A 187 -8.92 6.08 10.95
C PRO A 187 -8.95 7.61 11.04
N LEU A 188 -7.81 8.28 10.81
CA LEU A 188 -7.74 9.75 10.86
C LEU A 188 -8.54 10.40 9.73
N ALA A 189 -8.49 9.85 8.52
CA ALA A 189 -9.28 10.33 7.39
C ALA A 189 -10.79 10.16 7.62
N ALA A 190 -11.19 9.07 8.29
CA ALA A 190 -12.58 8.88 8.69
C ALA A 190 -13.01 9.91 9.74
N ALA A 191 -12.18 10.13 10.77
CA ALA A 191 -12.42 11.14 11.79
C ALA A 191 -12.49 12.57 11.22
N ALA A 192 -11.72 12.83 10.17
CA ALA A 192 -11.68 14.09 9.43
C ALA A 192 -12.82 14.28 8.42
N GLY A 193 -13.76 13.32 8.32
CA GLY A 193 -14.92 13.44 7.43
C GLY A 193 -14.65 13.17 5.94
N ILE A 194 -13.46 12.67 5.56
CA ILE A 194 -13.18 12.30 4.16
C ILE A 194 -14.06 11.12 3.71
N GLY A 195 -14.41 10.24 4.64
CA GLY A 195 -15.17 9.03 4.39
C GLY A 195 -15.30 8.18 5.64
N TRP A 196 -15.51 6.87 5.47
CA TRP A 196 -15.56 5.91 6.57
C TRP A 196 -14.65 4.72 6.26
N GLN A 197 -14.21 4.00 7.29
CA GLN A 197 -13.47 2.75 7.08
C GLN A 197 -14.48 1.64 6.77
N GLY A 198 -14.47 1.11 5.54
CA GLY A 198 -15.38 0.03 5.15
C GLY A 198 -15.05 -1.30 5.84
N LYS A 199 -15.95 -2.28 5.74
CA LYS A 199 -15.75 -3.63 6.31
C LYS A 199 -14.48 -4.33 5.80
N HIS A 200 -13.98 -3.94 4.62
CA HIS A 200 -12.71 -4.39 4.06
C HIS A 200 -11.48 -3.63 4.60
N THR A 201 -11.62 -2.81 5.64
CA THR A 201 -10.59 -2.03 6.35
C THR A 201 -9.93 -0.87 5.58
N ASN A 202 -10.36 -0.59 4.34
CA ASN A 202 -9.91 0.60 3.59
C ASN A 202 -10.89 1.75 3.73
N LEU A 203 -10.40 2.98 3.50
CA LEU A 203 -11.27 4.16 3.48
C LEU A 203 -12.18 4.10 2.25
N VAL A 204 -13.45 4.40 2.44
CA VAL A 204 -14.47 4.56 1.41
C VAL A 204 -15.06 5.95 1.55
N SER A 205 -15.26 6.63 0.42
CA SER A 205 -15.86 7.96 0.37
C SER A 205 -17.07 7.95 -0.56
N ARG A 206 -17.99 8.91 -0.37
CA ARG A 206 -19.16 9.04 -1.23
C ARG A 206 -18.79 9.47 -2.67
N GLN A 207 -17.75 10.29 -2.82
CA GLN A 207 -17.39 10.92 -4.09
C GLN A 207 -16.35 10.14 -4.89
N PHE A 208 -15.45 9.41 -4.23
CA PHE A 208 -14.32 8.74 -4.86
C PHE A 208 -14.32 7.22 -4.63
N GLY A 209 -15.35 6.69 -3.96
CA GLY A 209 -15.38 5.30 -3.55
C GLY A 209 -14.15 4.97 -2.69
N SER A 210 -13.50 3.84 -2.98
CA SER A 210 -12.31 3.37 -2.28
C SER A 210 -10.98 3.81 -2.95
N TRP A 211 -11.03 4.65 -3.99
CA TRP A 211 -9.88 4.97 -4.86
C TRP A 211 -9.14 6.24 -4.44
N LEU A 212 -8.80 6.36 -3.15
CA LEU A 212 -8.04 7.48 -2.61
C LEU A 212 -6.69 7.04 -2.06
N PHE A 213 -5.61 7.67 -2.52
CA PHE A 213 -4.38 7.73 -1.74
C PHE A 213 -4.55 8.75 -0.63
N LEU A 214 -3.97 8.45 0.54
CA LEU A 214 -4.07 9.32 1.72
C LEU A 214 -2.73 9.98 2.02
N GLY A 215 -2.78 11.24 2.41
CA GLY A 215 -1.68 11.98 2.99
C GLY A 215 -2.14 12.70 4.26
N ALA A 216 -1.20 12.99 5.16
CA ALA A 216 -1.48 13.72 6.39
C ALA A 216 -0.50 14.88 6.58
N ILE A 217 -1.00 15.99 7.09
CA ILE A 217 -0.21 17.10 7.61
C ILE A 217 -0.59 17.27 9.07
N PHE A 218 0.37 17.05 9.97
CA PHE A 218 0.23 17.45 11.37
C PHE A 218 0.68 18.90 11.48
N THR A 219 -0.05 19.71 12.24
CA THR A 219 0.29 21.11 12.49
C THR A 219 0.14 21.46 13.97
N THR A 220 0.94 22.40 14.47
CA THR A 220 0.74 22.98 15.82
C THR A 220 -0.46 23.91 15.89
N LEU A 221 -1.00 24.33 14.73
CA LEU A 221 -2.19 25.18 14.66
C LEU A 221 -3.41 24.44 15.20
N GLU A 222 -4.29 25.19 15.89
CA GLU A 222 -5.61 24.73 16.28
C GLU A 222 -6.63 25.13 15.21
N LEU A 223 -6.96 24.19 14.33
CA LEU A 223 -7.90 24.40 13.23
C LEU A 223 -9.28 23.81 13.59
N PRO A 224 -10.40 24.41 13.14
CA PRO A 224 -11.72 23.87 13.39
C PRO A 224 -11.87 22.47 12.76
N PRO A 225 -12.17 21.42 13.54
CA PRO A 225 -12.31 20.07 13.00
C PRO A 225 -13.56 19.96 12.12
N ASP A 226 -13.54 19.02 11.19
CA ASP A 226 -14.70 18.55 10.45
C ASP A 226 -15.45 17.49 11.25
N ALA A 227 -16.72 17.29 10.92
CA ALA A 227 -17.51 16.21 11.48
C ALA A 227 -17.10 14.88 10.79
N PRO A 228 -16.94 13.78 11.56
CA PRO A 228 -16.71 12.47 10.97
C PRO A 228 -17.90 12.06 10.10
N GLU A 229 -17.63 11.37 8.99
CA GLU A 229 -18.67 10.78 8.16
C GLU A 229 -19.19 9.50 8.80
N VAL A 230 -20.45 9.16 8.53
CA VAL A 230 -21.08 7.95 9.08
C VAL A 230 -20.71 6.72 8.25
N ASP A 231 -20.75 5.54 8.87
CA ASP A 231 -20.55 4.28 8.14
C ASP A 231 -21.76 3.97 7.24
N HIS A 232 -21.49 3.69 5.97
CA HIS A 232 -22.52 3.35 4.98
C HIS A 232 -22.46 1.91 4.45
N CYS A 233 -21.79 0.99 5.16
CA CYS A 233 -21.74 -0.42 4.78
C CYS A 233 -23.06 -1.15 5.07
N GLY A 234 -23.76 -0.80 6.15
CA GLY A 234 -25.02 -1.46 6.53
C GLY A 234 -24.90 -2.99 6.61
N SER A 235 -25.84 -3.72 6.01
CA SER A 235 -25.82 -5.19 5.93
C SER A 235 -24.94 -5.76 4.79
N CYS A 236 -24.33 -4.91 3.96
CA CYS A 236 -23.49 -5.36 2.84
C CYS A 236 -22.28 -6.17 3.35
N HIS A 237 -21.98 -7.28 2.69
CA HIS A 237 -20.86 -8.18 3.00
C HIS A 237 -20.06 -8.57 1.73
N ALA A 238 -20.34 -7.93 0.59
CA ALA A 238 -19.75 -8.28 -0.71
C ALA A 238 -18.22 -8.36 -0.71
N CYS A 239 -17.54 -7.46 0.01
CA CYS A 239 -16.08 -7.43 0.10
C CYS A 239 -15.48 -8.58 0.93
N LEU A 240 -16.26 -9.14 1.86
CA LEU A 240 -15.90 -10.34 2.61
C LEU A 240 -16.11 -11.57 1.73
N ASP A 241 -17.26 -11.65 1.05
CA ASP A 241 -17.64 -12.80 0.21
C ASP A 241 -16.71 -12.99 -0.98
N ILE A 242 -16.30 -11.91 -1.63
CA ILE A 242 -15.42 -11.98 -2.80
C ILE A 242 -13.98 -12.34 -2.44
N CYS A 243 -13.57 -12.18 -1.17
CA CYS A 243 -12.19 -12.31 -0.75
C CYS A 243 -11.69 -13.75 -1.00
N PRO A 244 -10.80 -14.00 -1.98
CA PRO A 244 -10.52 -15.38 -2.43
C PRO A 244 -9.88 -16.26 -1.35
N THR A 245 -9.20 -15.63 -0.39
CA THR A 245 -8.49 -16.29 0.70
C THR A 245 -9.20 -16.15 2.04
N ALA A 246 -10.43 -15.60 2.07
CA ALA A 246 -11.15 -15.31 3.32
C ALA A 246 -10.26 -14.59 4.35
N ALA A 247 -9.62 -13.49 3.93
CA ALA A 247 -8.70 -12.72 4.76
C ALA A 247 -9.41 -11.85 5.80
N PHE A 248 -10.73 -11.76 5.75
CA PHE A 248 -11.55 -11.01 6.71
C PHE A 248 -12.22 -11.98 7.69
N PRO A 249 -11.64 -12.26 8.87
CA PRO A 249 -12.28 -13.14 9.86
C PRO A 249 -13.63 -12.58 10.36
N ALA A 250 -13.80 -11.26 10.35
CA ALA A 250 -15.04 -10.56 10.65
C ALA A 250 -15.06 -9.20 9.94
N PRO A 251 -16.22 -8.53 9.83
CA PRO A 251 -16.28 -7.14 9.37
C PRO A 251 -15.28 -6.25 10.12
N TYR A 252 -14.55 -5.40 9.37
CA TYR A 252 -13.55 -4.47 9.89
C TYR A 252 -12.29 -5.12 10.51
N GLN A 253 -12.12 -6.43 10.36
CA GLN A 253 -10.94 -7.16 10.83
C GLN A 253 -10.26 -7.83 9.64
N LEU A 254 -8.94 -7.75 9.57
CA LEU A 254 -8.13 -8.34 8.51
C LEU A 254 -7.09 -9.26 9.14
N ASP A 255 -6.93 -10.46 8.61
CA ASP A 255 -5.73 -11.28 8.81
C ASP A 255 -4.80 -11.05 7.61
N ALA A 256 -3.71 -10.28 7.81
CA ALA A 256 -2.81 -9.95 6.73
C ALA A 256 -2.13 -11.20 6.16
N ARG A 257 -1.89 -12.23 6.98
CA ARG A 257 -1.25 -13.49 6.54
C ARG A 257 -2.04 -14.20 5.45
N ARG A 258 -3.35 -13.94 5.36
CA ARG A 258 -4.24 -14.47 4.32
C ARG A 258 -4.49 -13.47 3.18
N CYS A 259 -4.25 -12.18 3.41
CA CYS A 259 -4.50 -11.13 2.42
C CYS A 259 -3.55 -11.24 1.22
N ILE A 260 -4.09 -11.40 0.01
CA ILE A 260 -3.28 -11.47 -1.22
C ILE A 260 -2.38 -10.25 -1.38
N SER A 261 -2.83 -9.06 -0.97
CA SER A 261 -2.00 -7.86 -1.01
C SER A 261 -0.76 -7.99 -0.12
N TYR A 262 -0.90 -8.50 1.11
CA TYR A 262 0.25 -8.77 1.98
C TYR A 262 1.14 -9.87 1.39
N LEU A 263 0.53 -10.99 0.96
CA LEU A 263 1.26 -12.15 0.43
C LEU A 263 2.14 -11.80 -0.77
N THR A 264 1.65 -10.92 -1.65
CA THR A 264 2.36 -10.54 -2.88
C THR A 264 3.37 -9.40 -2.68
N ILE A 265 3.27 -8.63 -1.60
CA ILE A 265 4.07 -7.43 -1.37
C ILE A 265 5.07 -7.62 -0.22
N GLU A 266 4.56 -7.97 0.96
CA GLU A 266 5.30 -7.93 2.22
C GLU A 266 5.85 -9.29 2.65
N HIS A 267 5.11 -10.38 2.37
CA HIS A 267 5.51 -11.74 2.75
C HIS A 267 6.83 -12.15 2.10
N LYS A 268 7.82 -12.51 2.91
CA LYS A 268 9.19 -12.75 2.41
C LYS A 268 9.41 -14.17 1.90
N GLY A 269 8.77 -15.14 2.54
CA GLY A 269 8.99 -16.57 2.31
C GLY A 269 8.12 -17.20 1.22
N PRO A 270 8.07 -18.55 1.15
CA PRO A 270 7.13 -19.26 0.30
C PRO A 270 5.69 -18.98 0.79
N ILE A 271 4.76 -18.75 -0.15
CA ILE A 271 3.35 -18.55 0.20
C ILE A 271 2.77 -19.92 0.58
N PRO A 272 1.97 -20.06 1.66
CA PRO A 272 1.35 -21.34 2.03
C PRO A 272 0.57 -21.97 0.87
N CYS A 273 0.72 -23.28 0.66
CA CYS A 273 0.21 -23.99 -0.53
C CYS A 273 -1.30 -23.80 -0.74
N GLU A 274 -2.07 -23.83 0.35
CA GLU A 274 -3.52 -23.66 0.35
C GLU A 274 -3.96 -22.25 -0.11
N LEU A 275 -3.08 -21.26 -0.03
CA LEU A 275 -3.34 -19.89 -0.48
C LEU A 275 -2.90 -19.64 -1.92
N ARG A 276 -2.10 -20.52 -2.54
CA ARG A 276 -1.55 -20.30 -3.89
C ARG A 276 -2.62 -20.37 -4.97
N ALA A 277 -3.53 -21.35 -4.91
CA ALA A 277 -4.58 -21.48 -5.91
C ALA A 277 -5.57 -20.30 -5.91
N PRO A 278 -6.09 -19.84 -4.74
CA PRO A 278 -6.99 -18.67 -4.68
C PRO A 278 -6.36 -17.35 -5.13
N ILE A 279 -5.02 -17.21 -5.12
CA ILE A 279 -4.34 -16.01 -5.63
C ILE A 279 -4.66 -15.74 -7.11
N GLY A 280 -4.94 -16.78 -7.89
CA GLY A 280 -5.18 -16.67 -9.33
C GLY A 280 -3.96 -16.08 -10.04
N ASN A 281 -4.16 -15.05 -10.87
CA ASN A 281 -3.09 -14.37 -11.58
C ASN A 281 -2.63 -13.04 -10.94
N ARG A 282 -2.97 -12.80 -9.66
CA ARG A 282 -2.56 -11.58 -8.94
C ARG A 282 -1.09 -11.65 -8.54
N ILE A 283 -0.27 -10.81 -9.19
CA ILE A 283 1.18 -10.83 -9.01
C ILE A 283 1.72 -9.69 -8.14
N PHE A 284 0.91 -8.64 -7.91
CA PHE A 284 1.24 -7.55 -6.99
C PHE A 284 -0.03 -6.82 -6.53
N GLY A 285 -0.34 -6.89 -5.23
CA GLY A 285 -1.57 -6.31 -4.68
C GLY A 285 -2.82 -7.11 -5.02
N CYS A 286 -3.97 -6.67 -4.52
CA CYS A 286 -5.28 -7.25 -4.76
C CYS A 286 -6.36 -6.19 -4.60
N ASP A 287 -7.24 -6.06 -5.59
CA ASP A 287 -8.31 -5.05 -5.59
C ASP A 287 -9.70 -5.63 -5.34
N ASP A 288 -9.86 -6.94 -5.23
CA ASP A 288 -11.16 -7.62 -5.15
C ASP A 288 -12.14 -6.99 -4.15
N CYS A 289 -11.68 -6.79 -2.91
CA CYS A 289 -12.50 -6.23 -1.85
C CYS A 289 -12.82 -4.75 -2.05
N LEU A 290 -12.00 -4.04 -2.84
CA LEU A 290 -12.27 -2.67 -3.25
C LEU A 290 -13.23 -2.66 -4.43
N ALA A 291 -12.90 -3.34 -5.52
CA ALA A 291 -13.64 -3.36 -6.77
C ALA A 291 -15.10 -3.78 -6.62
N VAL A 292 -15.40 -4.74 -5.72
CA VAL A 292 -16.79 -5.18 -5.47
C VAL A 292 -17.59 -4.20 -4.60
N CYS A 293 -16.94 -3.20 -3.98
CA CYS A 293 -17.63 -2.27 -3.09
C CYS A 293 -18.68 -1.47 -3.87
N PRO A 294 -19.97 -1.48 -3.47
CA PRO A 294 -21.03 -0.83 -4.22
C PRO A 294 -20.90 0.71 -4.27
N TRP A 295 -20.07 1.29 -3.39
CA TRP A 295 -19.78 2.72 -3.39
C TRP A 295 -18.86 3.15 -4.53
N ASN A 296 -18.13 2.21 -5.16
CA ASN A 296 -17.31 2.53 -6.33
C ASN A 296 -18.12 2.90 -7.57
N LYS A 297 -19.43 2.61 -7.61
CA LYS A 297 -20.30 3.10 -8.68
C LYS A 297 -20.41 4.63 -8.72
N PHE A 298 -20.08 5.30 -7.61
CA PHE A 298 -20.05 6.76 -7.51
C PHE A 298 -18.63 7.33 -7.68
N ALA A 299 -17.62 6.48 -7.83
CA ALA A 299 -16.25 6.93 -7.95
C ALA A 299 -16.01 7.68 -9.26
N GLN A 300 -15.15 8.69 -9.19
CA GLN A 300 -14.73 9.51 -10.32
C GLN A 300 -13.39 9.01 -10.86
N ALA A 301 -13.12 9.29 -12.14
CA ALA A 301 -11.78 9.13 -12.70
C ALA A 301 -10.76 10.03 -11.98
N GLY A 302 -9.57 9.49 -11.71
CA GLY A 302 -8.42 10.27 -11.29
C GLY A 302 -7.95 11.19 -12.42
N ARG A 303 -7.41 12.37 -12.06
CA ARG A 303 -6.96 13.39 -13.03
C ARG A 303 -5.44 13.52 -13.13
N GLU A 304 -4.71 12.78 -12.31
CA GLU A 304 -3.25 12.87 -12.25
C GLU A 304 -2.60 12.00 -13.34
N ASN A 305 -2.00 12.65 -14.34
CA ASN A 305 -1.34 11.97 -15.45
C ASN A 305 -0.22 11.02 -15.00
N LYS A 306 0.52 11.33 -13.93
CA LYS A 306 1.56 10.43 -13.40
C LYS A 306 0.98 9.17 -12.74
N LEU A 307 -0.30 9.17 -12.41
CA LEU A 307 -1.05 8.03 -11.89
C LEU A 307 -1.81 7.28 -12.99
N ALA A 308 -1.71 7.71 -14.26
CA ALA A 308 -2.24 6.94 -15.38
C ALA A 308 -1.49 5.61 -15.52
N ALA A 309 -2.23 4.52 -15.74
CA ALA A 309 -1.65 3.20 -15.88
C ALA A 309 -0.68 3.14 -17.06
N ARG A 310 0.51 2.59 -16.84
CA ARG A 310 1.49 2.33 -17.90
C ARG A 310 1.02 1.13 -18.73
N PRO A 311 1.05 1.19 -20.07
CA PRO A 311 0.61 0.09 -20.92
C PRO A 311 1.28 -1.25 -20.58
N GLU A 312 2.58 -1.23 -20.28
CA GLU A 312 3.38 -2.41 -19.91
C GLU A 312 2.99 -3.01 -18.55
N LEU A 313 2.31 -2.27 -17.68
CA LEU A 313 1.86 -2.73 -16.35
C LEU A 313 0.37 -3.11 -16.29
N THR A 314 -0.37 -2.90 -17.38
CA THR A 314 -1.82 -3.13 -17.40
C THR A 314 -2.18 -4.60 -17.57
N ALA A 315 -1.49 -5.31 -18.47
CA ALA A 315 -1.70 -6.74 -18.70
C ALA A 315 -0.42 -7.45 -19.21
N PRO A 316 0.69 -7.41 -18.46
CA PRO A 316 1.96 -8.03 -18.85
C PRO A 316 1.83 -9.56 -18.99
N ARG A 317 2.51 -10.16 -19.97
CA ARG A 317 2.55 -11.63 -20.14
C ARG A 317 3.30 -12.28 -18.98
N LEU A 318 2.75 -13.36 -18.43
CA LEU A 318 3.43 -14.12 -17.39
C LEU A 318 4.77 -14.69 -17.89
N ALA A 319 4.82 -15.15 -19.14
CA ALA A 319 6.06 -15.63 -19.76
C ALA A 319 7.18 -14.57 -19.79
N ASP A 320 6.85 -13.32 -20.16
CA ASP A 320 7.83 -12.24 -20.24
C ASP A 320 8.31 -11.86 -18.83
N LEU A 321 7.40 -11.81 -17.87
CA LEU A 321 7.71 -11.49 -16.48
C LEU A 321 8.60 -12.56 -15.82
N ALA A 322 8.41 -13.85 -16.15
CA ALA A 322 9.23 -14.94 -15.62
C ALA A 322 10.69 -14.87 -16.08
N ARG A 323 10.97 -14.16 -17.19
CA ARG A 323 12.31 -13.99 -17.77
C ARG A 323 13.08 -12.81 -17.21
N LEU A 324 12.46 -11.97 -16.36
CA LEU A 324 13.14 -10.83 -15.77
C LEU A 324 14.29 -11.29 -14.87
N ASP A 325 15.50 -10.83 -15.17
CA ASP A 325 16.62 -10.82 -14.24
C ASP A 325 16.57 -9.59 -13.33
N ASP A 326 17.56 -9.44 -12.45
CA ASP A 326 17.61 -8.31 -11.50
C ASP A 326 17.70 -6.94 -12.19
N ALA A 327 18.40 -6.84 -13.33
CA ALA A 327 18.59 -5.60 -14.05
C ALA A 327 17.31 -5.19 -14.80
N ALA A 328 16.74 -6.12 -15.57
CA ALA A 328 15.50 -5.95 -16.29
C ALA A 328 14.33 -5.63 -15.34
N PHE A 329 14.25 -6.31 -14.19
CA PHE A 329 13.26 -6.00 -13.15
C PHE A 329 13.38 -4.54 -12.68
N ARG A 330 14.59 -4.09 -12.33
CA ARG A 330 14.81 -2.71 -11.83
C ARG A 330 14.53 -1.65 -12.89
N GLN A 331 14.79 -1.97 -14.16
CA GLN A 331 14.50 -1.09 -15.29
C GLN A 331 12.98 -0.99 -15.50
N MET A 332 12.29 -2.13 -15.62
CA MET A 332 10.85 -2.18 -15.87
C MET A 332 10.04 -1.49 -14.78
N PHE A 333 10.39 -1.72 -13.51
CA PHE A 333 9.68 -1.13 -12.37
C PHE A 333 10.35 0.15 -11.84
N SER A 334 11.14 0.84 -12.66
CA SER A 334 11.68 2.14 -12.27
C SER A 334 10.55 3.13 -11.99
N LYS A 335 10.65 3.86 -10.87
CA LYS A 335 9.63 4.78 -10.34
C LYS A 335 8.27 4.12 -10.04
N SER A 336 8.18 2.80 -10.01
CA SER A 336 6.96 2.08 -9.63
C SER A 336 7.08 1.55 -8.20
N PRO A 337 5.98 1.51 -7.43
CA PRO A 337 5.99 0.91 -6.09
C PRO A 337 6.35 -0.58 -6.13
N LEU A 338 6.17 -1.26 -7.28
CA LEU A 338 6.55 -2.67 -7.46
C LEU A 338 8.03 -2.95 -7.20
N LYS A 339 8.89 -1.94 -7.41
CA LYS A 339 10.33 -2.06 -7.23
C LYS A 339 10.71 -2.52 -5.82
N ARG A 340 9.89 -2.21 -4.80
CA ARG A 340 10.15 -2.54 -3.39
C ARG A 340 10.08 -4.04 -3.08
N THR A 341 9.32 -4.80 -3.87
CA THR A 341 9.18 -6.25 -3.68
C THR A 341 10.46 -7.00 -4.04
N GLY A 342 11.25 -6.45 -4.97
CA GLY A 342 12.44 -7.11 -5.50
C GLY A 342 12.11 -8.30 -6.41
N ARG A 343 13.09 -8.67 -7.25
CA ARG A 343 12.91 -9.65 -8.33
C ARG A 343 12.42 -11.01 -7.82
N ASN A 344 13.06 -11.58 -6.80
CA ASN A 344 12.77 -12.96 -6.39
C ASN A 344 11.33 -13.13 -5.86
N ARG A 345 10.85 -12.22 -5.00
CA ARG A 345 9.46 -12.26 -4.51
C ARG A 345 8.45 -12.00 -5.63
N PHE A 346 8.79 -11.12 -6.57
CA PHE A 346 7.96 -10.88 -7.74
C PHE A 346 7.86 -12.12 -8.64
N VAL A 347 8.98 -12.74 -8.99
CA VAL A 347 9.01 -13.97 -9.82
C VAL A 347 8.34 -15.14 -9.10
N ARG A 348 8.44 -15.26 -7.78
CA ARG A 348 7.64 -16.21 -6.98
C ARG A 348 6.14 -16.01 -7.24
N ASN A 349 5.64 -14.78 -7.20
CA ASN A 349 4.23 -14.49 -7.47
C ASN A 349 3.85 -14.82 -8.92
N VAL A 350 4.74 -14.50 -9.88
CA VAL A 350 4.54 -14.84 -11.30
C VAL A 350 4.47 -16.34 -11.51
N LEU A 351 5.30 -17.14 -10.85
CA LEU A 351 5.26 -18.60 -10.91
C LEU A 351 3.97 -19.17 -10.31
N ILE A 352 3.46 -18.58 -9.23
CA ILE A 352 2.13 -18.94 -8.70
C ILE A 352 1.03 -18.63 -9.74
N ALA A 353 1.08 -17.48 -10.39
CA ALA A 353 0.16 -17.15 -11.48
C ALA A 353 0.29 -18.11 -12.67
N ILE A 354 1.52 -18.53 -13.02
CA ILE A 354 1.80 -19.52 -14.07
C ILE A 354 1.16 -20.86 -13.70
N GLY A 355 1.35 -21.38 -12.49
CA GLY A 355 0.70 -22.62 -12.05
C GLY A 355 -0.83 -22.53 -12.04
N ASN A 356 -1.39 -21.35 -11.75
CA ASN A 356 -2.83 -21.10 -11.80
C ASN A 356 -3.38 -20.92 -13.23
N SER A 357 -2.53 -20.71 -14.23
CA SER A 357 -2.98 -20.44 -15.60
C SER A 357 -3.66 -21.64 -16.24
N GLY A 358 -3.20 -22.86 -15.91
CA GLY A 358 -3.55 -24.09 -16.62
C GLY A 358 -2.95 -24.20 -18.03
N ASP A 359 -2.09 -23.26 -18.43
CA ASP A 359 -1.46 -23.27 -19.75
C ASP A 359 -0.15 -24.07 -19.72
N ALA A 360 -0.18 -25.28 -20.27
CA ALA A 360 0.97 -26.17 -20.32
C ALA A 360 2.18 -25.57 -21.07
N ALA A 361 1.98 -24.59 -21.96
CA ALA A 361 3.08 -23.91 -22.66
C ALA A 361 3.94 -23.07 -21.70
N LEU A 362 3.38 -22.60 -20.58
CA LEU A 362 4.13 -21.85 -19.57
C LEU A 362 5.01 -22.74 -18.69
N ALA A 363 4.85 -24.06 -18.74
CA ALA A 363 5.71 -25.00 -18.01
C ALA A 363 7.18 -24.86 -18.43
N THR A 364 7.47 -24.48 -19.68
CA THR A 364 8.85 -24.24 -20.15
C THR A 364 9.56 -23.16 -19.32
N GLU A 365 8.87 -22.07 -18.95
CA GLU A 365 9.46 -21.03 -18.12
C GLU A 365 9.70 -21.50 -16.69
N ALA A 366 8.77 -22.28 -16.13
CA ALA A 366 8.94 -22.86 -14.80
C ALA A 366 10.08 -23.90 -14.77
N ILE A 367 10.23 -24.75 -15.79
CA ILE A 367 11.38 -25.67 -15.92
C ILE A 367 12.70 -24.91 -15.91
N ARG A 368 12.81 -23.82 -16.69
CA ARG A 368 14.02 -22.98 -16.72
C ARG A 368 14.34 -22.38 -15.35
N LEU A 369 13.32 -22.00 -14.59
CA LEU A 369 13.49 -21.39 -13.26
C LEU A 369 13.78 -22.40 -12.14
N LEU A 370 13.77 -23.71 -12.42
CA LEU A 370 14.36 -24.72 -11.52
C LEU A 370 15.87 -24.58 -11.36
N ASP A 371 16.54 -23.83 -12.24
CA ASP A 371 17.98 -23.55 -12.16
C ASP A 371 18.27 -22.12 -11.62
N ASP A 372 17.26 -21.41 -11.11
CA ASP A 372 17.46 -20.07 -10.55
C ASP A 372 18.29 -20.11 -9.25
N SER A 373 19.17 -19.12 -9.06
CA SER A 373 19.97 -18.97 -7.84
C SER A 373 19.14 -18.86 -6.56
N SER A 374 17.89 -18.37 -6.65
CA SER A 374 17.01 -18.20 -5.50
C SER A 374 16.21 -19.46 -5.20
N ALA A 375 16.40 -20.04 -4.01
CA ALA A 375 15.58 -21.15 -3.50
C ALA A 375 14.08 -20.83 -3.54
N LEU A 376 13.69 -19.58 -3.25
CA LEU A 376 12.30 -19.14 -3.29
C LEU A 376 11.69 -19.24 -4.70
N VAL A 377 12.46 -18.88 -5.73
CA VAL A 377 12.05 -18.97 -7.13
C VAL A 377 11.97 -20.43 -7.56
N ARG A 378 12.99 -21.24 -7.24
CA ARG A 378 12.99 -22.68 -7.54
C ARG A 378 11.78 -23.38 -6.91
N GLY A 379 11.52 -23.15 -5.62
CA GLY A 379 10.38 -23.72 -4.91
C GLY A 379 9.04 -23.36 -5.55
N ALA A 380 8.82 -22.08 -5.90
CA ALA A 380 7.61 -21.68 -6.62
C ALA A 380 7.49 -22.32 -8.02
N ALA A 381 8.62 -22.59 -8.68
CA ALA A 381 8.65 -23.26 -9.97
C ALA A 381 8.24 -24.74 -9.85
N VAL A 382 8.66 -25.43 -8.78
CA VAL A 382 8.20 -26.80 -8.47
C VAL A 382 6.67 -26.85 -8.40
N TRP A 383 6.09 -25.94 -7.61
CA TRP A 383 4.63 -25.88 -7.47
C TRP A 383 3.93 -25.53 -8.79
N ALA A 384 4.48 -24.60 -9.57
CA ALA A 384 3.91 -24.30 -10.89
C ALA A 384 3.92 -25.52 -11.82
N LEU A 385 4.98 -26.32 -11.78
CA LEU A 385 5.12 -27.52 -12.61
C LEU A 385 4.18 -28.65 -12.19
N SER A 386 3.95 -28.82 -10.88
CA SER A 386 2.99 -29.83 -10.41
C SER A 386 1.56 -29.54 -10.87
N ARG A 387 1.26 -28.27 -11.17
CA ARG A 387 -0.02 -27.81 -11.71
C ARG A 387 -0.14 -27.95 -13.23
N LEU A 388 0.98 -27.89 -13.96
CA LEU A 388 1.00 -27.75 -15.43
C LEU A 388 1.46 -28.99 -16.17
N LEU A 389 2.27 -29.86 -15.54
CA LEU A 389 2.75 -31.08 -16.16
C LEU A 389 1.82 -32.26 -15.82
N PRO A 390 1.68 -33.23 -16.74
CA PRO A 390 1.11 -34.54 -16.40
C PRO A 390 1.87 -35.20 -15.24
N ALA A 391 1.16 -35.91 -14.36
CA ALA A 391 1.72 -36.50 -13.14
C ALA A 391 2.98 -37.35 -13.38
N GLU A 392 2.98 -38.20 -14.42
CA GLU A 392 4.13 -39.03 -14.78
C GLU A 392 5.37 -38.19 -15.16
N ARG A 393 5.17 -37.11 -15.93
CA ARG A 393 6.27 -36.21 -16.34
C ARG A 393 6.79 -35.41 -15.15
N PHE A 394 5.89 -34.97 -14.28
CA PHE A 394 6.27 -34.27 -13.05
C PHE A 394 7.08 -35.18 -12.12
N ALA A 395 6.64 -36.42 -11.91
CA ALA A 395 7.34 -37.41 -11.10
C ALA A 395 8.74 -37.73 -11.63
N ALA A 396 8.87 -37.95 -12.95
CA ALA A 396 10.17 -38.19 -13.59
C ALA A 396 11.13 -36.99 -13.41
N LEU A 397 10.61 -35.77 -13.57
CA LEU A 397 11.39 -34.54 -13.34
C LEU A 397 11.81 -34.40 -11.87
N ALA A 398 10.91 -34.71 -10.94
CA ALA A 398 11.19 -34.66 -9.51
C ALA A 398 12.29 -35.65 -9.11
N MET A 399 12.32 -36.87 -9.68
CA MET A 399 13.37 -37.85 -9.42
C MET A 399 14.76 -37.33 -9.80
N ASP A 400 14.91 -36.72 -10.97
CA ASP A 400 16.18 -36.14 -11.42
C ASP A 400 16.60 -34.94 -10.57
N ARG A 401 15.67 -34.02 -10.30
CA ARG A 401 15.97 -32.73 -9.64
C ARG A 401 16.19 -32.86 -8.14
N ARG A 402 15.41 -33.68 -7.43
CA ARG A 402 15.57 -33.88 -5.98
C ARG A 402 16.92 -34.50 -5.62
N ALA A 403 17.49 -35.33 -6.50
CA ALA A 403 18.82 -35.92 -6.28
C ALA A 403 19.95 -34.87 -6.27
N ARG A 404 19.72 -33.68 -6.83
CA ARG A 404 20.71 -32.59 -6.93
C ARG A 404 20.37 -31.37 -6.07
N GLU A 405 19.21 -31.33 -5.43
CA GLU A 405 18.76 -30.18 -4.64
C GLU A 405 19.23 -30.31 -3.19
N SER A 406 19.95 -29.30 -2.72
CA SER A 406 20.48 -29.23 -1.35
C SER A 406 19.76 -28.22 -0.47
N GLU A 407 18.94 -27.33 -1.04
CA GLU A 407 18.18 -26.35 -0.27
C GLU A 407 16.95 -26.99 0.39
N PRO A 408 16.85 -26.98 1.74
CA PRO A 408 15.74 -27.61 2.45
C PRO A 408 14.36 -27.10 2.03
N LEU A 409 14.25 -25.79 1.77
CA LEU A 409 13.01 -25.16 1.31
C LEU A 409 12.52 -25.76 -0.02
N VAL A 410 13.43 -25.99 -0.97
CA VAL A 410 13.05 -26.53 -2.29
C VAL A 410 12.76 -28.02 -2.19
N ALA A 411 13.49 -28.75 -1.35
CA ALA A 411 13.22 -30.16 -1.08
C ALA A 411 11.81 -30.38 -0.48
N GLU A 412 11.39 -29.50 0.42
CA GLU A 412 10.03 -29.49 0.98
C GLU A 412 8.97 -29.22 -0.10
N GLU A 413 9.18 -28.23 -0.98
CA GLU A 413 8.28 -27.94 -2.10
C GLU A 413 8.10 -29.15 -3.02
N TRP A 414 9.17 -29.89 -3.31
CA TRP A 414 9.07 -31.14 -4.08
C TRP A 414 8.27 -32.22 -3.35
N ALA A 415 8.48 -32.39 -2.04
CA ALA A 415 7.75 -33.38 -1.26
C ALA A 415 6.25 -33.08 -1.26
N VAL A 416 5.88 -31.84 -0.89
CA VAL A 416 4.47 -31.40 -0.83
C VAL A 416 3.81 -31.49 -2.21
N ALA A 417 4.51 -31.11 -3.28
CA ALA A 417 3.97 -31.15 -4.63
C ALA A 417 3.76 -32.59 -5.15
N LEU A 418 4.61 -33.53 -4.77
CA LEU A 418 4.44 -34.96 -5.12
C LEU A 418 3.27 -35.58 -4.38
N ASP A 419 3.13 -35.29 -3.08
CA ASP A 419 2.01 -35.78 -2.27
C ASP A 419 0.68 -35.27 -2.84
N ALA A 420 0.63 -34.00 -3.23
CA ALA A 420 -0.57 -33.40 -3.84
C ALA A 420 -0.86 -33.92 -5.26
N ALA A 421 0.15 -34.41 -6.01
CA ALA A 421 -0.05 -34.98 -7.34
C ALA A 421 -0.46 -36.47 -7.30
N ALA A 422 -0.23 -37.15 -6.17
CA ALA A 422 -0.60 -38.53 -5.94
C ALA A 422 -2.01 -38.70 -5.35
N ALA A 423 -2.55 -37.66 -4.70
CA ALA A 423 -3.92 -37.57 -4.20
C ALA A 423 -4.90 -37.15 -5.30
#